data_AF-A0A6M2EXX2-F1
#
_entry.id   AF-A0A6M2EXX2-F1
#
_cell.length_a   1.000
_cell.length_b   1.000
_cell.length_c   1.000
_cell.angle_alpha   90.00
_cell.angle_beta   90.00
_cell.angle_gamma   90.00
#
_symmetry.space_group_name_H-M   'P 1'
#
loop_
_entity.id
_entity.type
_entity.pdbx_description
1 polymer ?
#
loop_
_entity_poly.entity_id
_entity_poly.type
_entity_poly.pdbx_seq_one_letter_code
_entity_poly.pdbx_strand_id
1 'polypeptide(L)'
;MITCPFQGLADIIPKDTLLWKLKLLKSAAAYANSRLHSVKAEVLVLSSGKDQMLPSGDESQRLKSSLKNCIVRHFKENGHTILLEDGVNLLTIIKGTSKYRRSRRLDFVSNYVPPSMSEFERGFEKIGLLQTASSAAMFSTLDDGNIVRGLGGVPNEGPVLLVGYHMLLGLELSSLVEAFLREKNIMVRGMAHPMVFTGGRELSSTEFSITDWMKVMGAVPVTASNIYKLLSTNSHVLLYPGGVREAFHYKGEEYKLLWPKQQEFVRMAARFGATIVPFGAVGEDDIAELVLDYNDLMKIPVVNGYVRDATSKSIKIRDENQGEVANQAFYIPGLLPKVPGRFYFLFGKPIETKGKGEILEDREKANQLYLHVKSEVESCLAYLLKKREDDPYRSIIDRTVYRALRSPSNEVPAFDP
;
A
#
# COMPACT_ATOMS: atom_id res chain seq x y z
N MET A 1 23.38 -36.60 14.61
CA MET A 1 24.75 -36.08 14.46
C MET A 1 24.65 -34.63 14.02
N ILE A 2 24.79 -33.71 14.97
CA ILE A 2 24.85 -32.27 14.73
C ILE A 2 26.33 -31.96 14.48
N THR A 3 26.72 -31.76 13.23
CA THR A 3 28.08 -31.35 12.87
C THR A 3 28.24 -29.88 13.24
N CYS A 4 29.03 -29.65 14.28
CA CYS A 4 29.41 -28.33 14.76
C CYS A 4 30.28 -27.65 13.68
N PRO A 5 29.92 -26.48 13.14
CA PRO A 5 30.70 -25.81 12.08
C PRO A 5 32.08 -25.31 12.56
N PHE A 6 32.40 -25.46 13.84
CA PHE A 6 33.66 -25.02 14.44
C PHE A 6 34.84 -25.97 14.23
N GLN A 7 34.66 -27.17 13.68
CA GLN A 7 35.74 -28.16 13.61
C GLN A 7 36.85 -27.77 12.63
N GLY A 8 36.54 -27.09 11.52
CA GLY A 8 37.56 -26.53 10.60
C GLY A 8 38.18 -25.20 11.09
N LEU A 9 37.60 -24.56 12.10
CA LEU A 9 38.08 -23.26 12.62
C LEU A 9 39.34 -23.42 13.48
N ALA A 10 39.51 -24.59 14.12
CA ALA A 10 40.69 -24.95 14.89
C ALA A 10 41.92 -25.21 14.00
N ASP A 11 41.71 -25.65 12.75
CA ASP A 11 42.78 -25.86 11.77
C ASP A 11 43.24 -24.56 11.11
N ILE A 12 42.40 -23.51 11.15
CA ILE A 12 42.63 -22.20 10.50
C ILE A 12 43.16 -21.16 11.51
N ILE A 13 42.75 -21.23 12.77
CA ILE A 13 43.11 -20.25 13.80
C ILE A 13 43.86 -20.95 14.96
N PRO A 14 45.13 -20.57 15.23
CA PRO A 14 45.88 -21.12 16.37
C PRO A 14 45.12 -20.99 17.69
N LYS A 15 45.22 -22.02 18.55
CA LYS A 15 44.49 -22.11 19.83
C LYS A 15 44.58 -20.85 20.69
N ASP A 16 45.78 -20.30 20.85
CA ASP A 16 45.99 -19.09 21.67
C ASP A 16 45.33 -17.85 21.05
N THR A 17 45.32 -17.77 19.73
CA THR A 17 44.62 -16.69 18.99
C THR A 17 43.12 -16.82 19.14
N LEU A 18 42.57 -18.04 19.05
CA LEU A 18 41.14 -18.28 19.27
C LEU A 18 40.72 -17.91 20.70
N LEU A 19 41.49 -18.35 21.70
CA LEU A 19 41.25 -18.01 23.11
C LEU A 19 41.28 -16.49 23.35
N TRP A 20 42.27 -15.80 22.76
CA TRP A 20 42.35 -14.34 22.84
C TRP A 20 41.14 -13.65 22.18
N LYS A 21 40.72 -14.09 20.98
CA LYS A 21 39.54 -13.56 20.29
C LYS A 21 38.25 -13.76 21.08
N LEU A 22 38.06 -14.93 21.70
CA LEU A 22 36.89 -15.20 22.55
C LEU A 22 36.87 -14.31 23.81
N LYS A 23 38.02 -14.07 24.45
CA LYS A 23 38.13 -13.13 25.57
C LYS A 23 37.79 -11.71 25.14
N LEU A 24 38.29 -11.28 23.97
CA LEU A 24 37.99 -9.97 23.39
C LEU A 24 36.48 -9.82 23.10
N LEU A 25 35.87 -10.80 22.44
CA LEU A 25 34.43 -10.80 22.16
C LEU A 25 33.59 -10.74 23.44
N LYS A 26 33.95 -11.51 24.47
CA LYS A 26 33.25 -11.49 25.76
C LYS A 26 33.32 -10.11 26.43
N SER A 27 34.50 -9.48 26.42
CA SER A 27 34.69 -8.13 26.98
C SER A 27 33.91 -7.07 26.18
N ALA A 28 34.01 -7.11 24.85
CA ALA A 28 33.29 -6.19 23.96
C ALA A 28 31.77 -6.34 24.07
N ALA A 29 31.26 -7.58 24.14
CA ALA A 29 29.83 -7.85 24.32
C ALA A 29 29.33 -7.32 25.67
N ALA A 30 30.07 -7.50 26.76
CA ALA A 30 29.71 -6.94 28.07
C ALA A 30 29.65 -5.40 28.03
N TYR A 31 30.64 -4.75 27.42
CA TYR A 31 30.67 -3.30 27.23
C TYR A 31 29.46 -2.82 26.40
N ALA A 32 29.17 -3.45 25.27
CA ALA A 32 28.05 -3.09 24.40
C ALA A 32 26.70 -3.30 25.09
N ASN A 33 26.49 -4.47 25.71
CA ASN A 33 25.24 -4.81 26.41
C ASN A 33 24.93 -3.82 27.53
N SER A 34 25.94 -3.36 28.28
CA SER A 34 25.76 -2.36 29.33
C SER A 34 25.26 -1.00 28.81
N ARG A 35 25.37 -0.73 27.49
CA ARG A 35 25.05 0.56 26.88
C ARG A 35 23.93 0.52 25.84
N LEU A 36 23.34 -0.64 25.53
CA LEU A 36 22.26 -0.72 24.53
C LEU A 36 21.12 0.27 24.81
N HIS A 37 20.76 0.45 26.08
CA HIS A 37 19.74 1.41 26.52
C HIS A 37 20.05 2.87 26.15
N SER A 38 21.33 3.22 25.93
CA SER A 38 21.77 4.57 25.57
C SER A 38 21.64 4.87 24.07
N VAL A 39 21.41 3.84 23.23
CA VAL A 39 21.25 4.00 21.79
C VAL A 39 19.89 4.63 21.49
N LYS A 40 19.91 5.91 21.11
CA LYS A 40 18.71 6.67 20.72
C LYS A 40 18.46 6.66 19.21
N ALA A 41 19.46 6.29 18.41
CA ALA A 41 19.34 6.21 16.96
C ALA A 41 18.31 5.15 16.55
N GLU A 42 17.74 5.30 15.35
CA GLU A 42 16.93 4.25 14.75
C GLU A 42 17.82 3.09 14.33
N VAL A 43 17.42 1.88 14.70
CA VAL A 43 18.17 0.66 14.42
C VAL A 43 17.34 -0.24 13.50
N LEU A 44 18.01 -0.79 12.49
CA LEU A 44 17.51 -1.89 11.66
C LEU A 44 18.41 -3.10 11.91
N VAL A 45 17.83 -4.19 12.40
CA VAL A 45 18.52 -5.47 12.54
C VAL A 45 18.02 -6.39 11.45
N LEU A 46 18.93 -6.92 10.64
CA LEU A 46 18.65 -8.02 9.72
C LEU A 46 19.18 -9.30 10.38
N SER A 47 18.34 -10.31 10.51
CA SER A 47 18.74 -11.59 11.09
C SER A 47 18.37 -12.74 10.20
N SER A 48 19.22 -13.76 10.19
CA SER A 48 19.07 -14.97 9.39
C SER A 48 18.53 -16.12 10.24
N GLY A 49 17.64 -16.92 9.67
CA GLY A 49 17.02 -18.07 10.32
C GLY A 49 17.82 -19.37 10.19
N LYS A 50 18.60 -19.55 9.12
CA LYS A 50 19.51 -20.69 8.93
C LYS A 50 20.97 -20.33 9.21
N ASP A 51 21.21 -19.32 10.04
CA ASP A 51 22.56 -18.99 10.51
C ASP A 51 23.09 -20.12 11.41
N GLN A 52 24.05 -20.89 10.90
CA GLN A 52 24.70 -21.97 11.64
C GLN A 52 25.89 -21.49 12.48
N MET A 53 26.31 -20.23 12.33
CA MET A 53 27.47 -19.67 13.02
C MET A 53 27.08 -18.90 14.28
N LEU A 54 25.97 -18.15 14.23
CA LEU A 54 25.47 -17.34 15.34
C LEU A 54 23.97 -17.63 15.58
N PRO A 55 23.49 -17.54 16.84
CA PRO A 55 22.06 -17.63 17.17
C PRO A 55 21.33 -16.32 16.77
N SER A 56 21.38 -15.96 15.49
CA SER A 56 20.96 -14.66 14.95
C SER A 56 19.47 -14.37 15.17
N GLY A 57 18.62 -15.41 15.14
CA GLY A 57 17.20 -15.30 15.46
C GLY A 57 16.97 -14.79 16.88
N ASP A 58 17.45 -15.53 17.88
CA ASP A 58 17.29 -15.20 19.31
C ASP A 58 17.94 -13.85 19.66
N GLU A 59 19.15 -13.62 19.15
CA GLU A 59 19.86 -12.36 19.40
C GLU A 59 19.10 -11.16 18.82
N SER A 60 18.51 -11.29 17.64
CA SER A 60 17.71 -10.20 17.07
C SER A 60 16.47 -9.87 17.90
N GLN A 61 15.81 -10.86 18.48
CA GLN A 61 14.67 -10.63 19.39
C GLN A 61 15.13 -9.98 20.70
N ARG A 62 16.28 -10.41 21.26
CA ARG A 62 16.87 -9.77 22.44
C ARG A 62 17.20 -8.30 22.18
N LEU A 63 17.80 -8.00 21.02
CA LEU A 63 18.12 -6.64 20.60
C LEU A 63 16.85 -5.80 20.39
N LYS A 64 15.80 -6.36 19.79
CA LYS A 64 14.49 -5.70 19.65
C LYS A 64 13.91 -5.27 21.00
N SER A 65 14.00 -6.14 22.00
CA SER A 65 13.51 -5.86 23.36
C SER A 65 14.39 -4.88 24.13
N SER A 66 15.68 -4.80 23.82
CA SER A 66 16.66 -3.98 24.54
C SER A 66 16.84 -2.57 23.96
N LEU A 67 16.66 -2.42 22.64
CA LEU A 67 16.87 -1.17 21.93
C LEU A 67 15.54 -0.43 21.72
N LYS A 68 15.50 0.86 22.08
CA LYS A 68 14.26 1.65 22.08
C LYS A 68 13.62 1.80 20.69
N ASN A 69 14.43 2.01 19.65
CA ASN A 69 13.98 2.35 18.29
C ASN A 69 14.43 1.29 17.27
N CYS A 70 14.19 0.01 17.58
CA CYS A 70 14.68 -1.12 16.79
C CYS A 70 13.57 -1.78 15.96
N ILE A 71 13.85 -1.96 14.67
CA ILE A 71 13.06 -2.82 13.77
C ILE A 71 13.92 -4.03 13.42
N VAL A 72 13.32 -5.22 13.47
CA VAL A 72 13.97 -6.48 13.10
C VAL A 72 13.31 -7.01 11.84
N ARG A 73 14.12 -7.38 10.84
CA ARG A 73 13.70 -8.18 9.68
C ARG A 73 14.39 -9.54 9.79
N HIS A 74 13.58 -10.57 10.02
CA HIS A 74 14.05 -11.93 10.15
C HIS A 74 13.83 -12.69 8.85
N PHE A 75 14.92 -13.14 8.25
CA PHE A 75 14.98 -13.85 6.98
C PHE A 75 15.15 -15.34 7.24
N LYS A 76 14.03 -16.05 7.25
CA LYS A 76 13.93 -17.38 7.84
C LYS A 76 14.80 -18.39 7.10
N GLU A 77 14.88 -18.25 5.78
CA GLU A 77 15.51 -19.24 4.90
C GLU A 77 16.96 -18.91 4.58
N ASN A 78 17.47 -17.75 5.01
CA ASN A 78 18.83 -17.28 4.72
C ASN A 78 19.87 -17.75 5.74
N GLY A 79 21.11 -17.87 5.29
CA GLY A 79 22.29 -18.26 6.06
C GLY A 79 23.05 -17.06 6.67
N HIS A 80 24.26 -17.32 7.15
CA HIS A 80 25.07 -16.33 7.87
C HIS A 80 25.41 -15.08 7.02
N THR A 81 25.59 -15.26 5.71
CA THR A 81 26.03 -14.22 4.78
C THR A 81 24.86 -13.57 4.04
N ILE A 82 23.82 -13.17 4.79
CA ILE A 82 22.54 -12.68 4.26
C ILE A 82 22.63 -11.63 3.13
N LEU A 83 23.62 -10.73 3.19
CA LEU A 83 23.78 -9.66 2.20
C LEU A 83 24.42 -10.12 0.88
N LEU A 84 24.94 -11.35 0.84
CA LEU A 84 25.53 -11.99 -0.35
C LEU A 84 24.61 -13.06 -0.94
N GLU A 85 23.48 -13.35 -0.28
CA GLU A 85 22.53 -14.37 -0.71
C GLU A 85 21.48 -13.79 -1.65
N ASP A 86 21.02 -14.62 -2.59
CA ASP A 86 19.96 -14.26 -3.52
C ASP A 86 18.65 -13.96 -2.78
N GLY A 87 17.86 -13.05 -3.37
CA GLY A 87 16.54 -12.67 -2.84
C GLY A 87 16.56 -11.53 -1.80
N VAL A 88 17.71 -11.19 -1.22
CA VAL A 88 17.83 -10.10 -0.23
C VAL A 88 18.29 -8.80 -0.91
N ASN A 89 17.46 -7.76 -0.85
CA ASN A 89 17.84 -6.42 -1.33
C ASN A 89 17.83 -5.41 -0.18
N LEU A 90 19.02 -5.01 0.26
CA LEU A 90 19.19 -4.06 1.38
C LEU A 90 18.53 -2.71 1.10
N LEU A 91 18.61 -2.20 -0.14
CA LEU A 91 17.99 -0.93 -0.50
C LEU A 91 16.46 -0.99 -0.40
N THR A 92 15.85 -2.06 -0.89
CA THR A 92 14.41 -2.32 -0.79
C THR A 92 13.97 -2.42 0.68
N ILE A 93 14.75 -3.10 1.53
CA ILE A 93 14.49 -3.19 2.96
C ILE A 93 14.54 -1.81 3.63
N ILE A 94 15.54 -1.00 3.30
CA ILE A 94 15.67 0.38 3.84
C ILE A 94 14.49 1.26 3.38
N LYS A 95 14.05 1.13 2.12
CA LYS A 95 12.87 1.84 1.59
C LYS A 95 11.58 1.40 2.31
N GLY A 96 11.33 0.10 2.41
CA GLY A 96 10.16 -0.48 3.07
C GLY A 96 10.09 -0.18 4.57
N THR A 97 11.24 -0.08 5.24
CA THR A 97 11.30 0.34 6.65
C THR A 97 11.27 1.85 6.85
N SER A 98 11.19 2.64 5.76
CA SER A 98 11.19 4.12 5.78
C SER A 98 12.42 4.72 6.48
N LYS A 99 13.58 4.04 6.41
CA LYS A 99 14.82 4.48 7.06
C LYS A 99 15.71 5.33 6.14
N TYR A 100 15.47 5.30 4.83
CA TYR A 100 16.16 6.20 3.91
C TYR A 100 15.67 7.63 4.12
N ARG A 101 16.59 8.55 4.39
CA ARG A 101 16.32 10.00 4.50
C ARG A 101 17.54 10.79 4.08
N ARG A 102 17.31 11.95 3.45
CA ARG A 102 18.38 12.87 3.01
C ARG A 102 18.65 13.99 4.03
N SER A 103 17.83 14.08 5.08
CA SER A 103 17.93 15.09 6.12
C SER A 103 17.75 14.47 7.51
N ARG A 104 17.87 15.28 8.57
CA ARG A 104 17.63 14.83 9.95
C ARG A 104 16.20 14.36 10.19
N ARG A 105 15.22 14.85 9.42
CA ARG A 105 13.80 14.47 9.51
C ARG A 105 13.42 13.66 8.28
N LEU A 106 12.64 12.60 8.50
CA LEU A 106 12.05 11.82 7.42
C LEU A 106 10.97 12.65 6.73
N ASP A 107 11.05 12.74 5.41
CA ASP A 107 10.06 13.38 4.56
C ASP A 107 9.66 12.43 3.42
N PHE A 108 8.42 11.96 3.46
CA PHE A 108 7.91 10.92 2.56
C PHE A 108 7.81 11.34 1.09
N VAL A 109 7.95 12.64 0.78
CA VAL A 109 7.89 13.16 -0.58
C VAL A 109 9.32 13.33 -1.11
N SER A 110 10.12 14.16 -0.45
CA SER A 110 11.49 14.49 -0.89
C SER A 110 12.52 13.37 -0.65
N ASN A 111 12.26 12.43 0.27
CA ASN A 111 13.11 11.26 0.48
C ASN A 111 12.63 10.05 -0.32
N TYR A 112 11.56 10.16 -1.09
CA TYR A 112 11.11 9.04 -1.91
C TYR A 112 12.12 8.69 -3.00
N VAL A 113 12.30 7.39 -3.23
CA VAL A 113 13.08 6.83 -4.32
C VAL A 113 12.15 5.90 -5.10
N PRO A 114 11.94 6.13 -6.42
CA PRO A 114 11.14 5.24 -7.26
C PRO A 114 11.59 3.77 -7.18
N PRO A 115 10.69 2.80 -7.43
CA PRO A 115 11.06 1.40 -7.50
C PRO A 115 11.97 1.15 -8.71
N SER A 116 12.95 0.27 -8.52
CA SER A 116 13.67 -0.35 -9.64
C SER A 116 12.74 -1.34 -10.37
N MET A 117 13.12 -1.76 -11.59
CA MET A 117 12.39 -2.82 -12.31
C MET A 117 12.27 -4.11 -11.49
N SER A 118 13.33 -4.50 -10.77
CA SER A 118 13.27 -5.68 -9.89
C SER A 118 12.32 -5.52 -8.70
N GLU A 119 12.08 -4.30 -8.23
CA GLU A 119 11.10 -4.00 -7.18
C GLU A 119 9.69 -3.96 -7.74
N PHE A 120 9.54 -3.45 -8.97
CA PHE A 120 8.28 -3.48 -9.71
C PHE A 120 7.82 -4.94 -9.93
N GLU A 121 8.66 -5.79 -10.50
CA GLU A 121 8.36 -7.20 -10.75
C GLU A 121 7.99 -7.93 -9.46
N ARG A 122 8.85 -7.85 -8.43
CA ARG A 122 8.60 -8.53 -7.14
C ARG A 122 7.39 -7.99 -6.37
N GLY A 123 7.15 -6.69 -6.44
CA GLY A 123 6.02 -6.03 -5.78
C GLY A 123 4.68 -6.54 -6.30
N PHE A 124 4.60 -6.77 -7.61
CA PHE A 124 3.40 -7.27 -8.27
C PHE A 124 3.32 -8.81 -8.34
N GLU A 125 4.45 -9.53 -8.35
CA GLU A 125 4.47 -10.99 -8.21
C GLU A 125 3.79 -11.48 -6.92
N LYS A 126 4.02 -10.81 -5.78
CA LYS A 126 3.40 -11.20 -4.50
C LYS A 126 1.88 -11.04 -4.47
N ILE A 127 1.33 -10.16 -5.30
CA ILE A 127 -0.12 -9.94 -5.49
C ILE A 127 -0.59 -10.65 -6.77
N GLY A 128 0.33 -11.34 -7.46
CA GLY A 128 0.17 -11.82 -8.83
C GLY A 128 -1.02 -12.77 -9.00
N LEU A 129 -1.38 -13.55 -7.98
CA LEU A 129 -2.59 -14.39 -8.04
C LEU A 129 -3.87 -13.55 -8.13
N LEU A 130 -4.01 -12.51 -7.28
CA LEU A 130 -5.17 -11.63 -7.32
C LEU A 130 -5.19 -10.81 -8.61
N GLN A 131 -4.04 -10.29 -9.06
CA GLN A 131 -3.95 -9.55 -10.32
C GLN A 131 -4.23 -10.42 -11.55
N THR A 132 -3.69 -11.64 -11.59
CA THR A 132 -3.95 -12.59 -12.68
C THR A 132 -5.42 -13.02 -12.70
N ALA A 133 -5.98 -13.26 -11.51
CA ALA A 133 -7.37 -13.63 -11.33
C ALA A 133 -8.31 -12.49 -11.73
N SER A 134 -8.10 -11.28 -11.22
CA SER A 134 -8.95 -10.11 -11.48
C SER A 134 -8.72 -9.47 -12.85
N SER A 135 -7.55 -9.64 -13.47
CA SER A 135 -7.20 -9.19 -14.82
C SER A 135 -7.73 -7.78 -15.17
N ALA A 136 -7.41 -6.78 -14.36
CA ALA A 136 -8.04 -5.47 -14.41
C ALA A 136 -8.17 -4.86 -15.82
N ALA A 137 -9.35 -4.33 -16.15
CA ALA A 137 -9.58 -3.55 -17.36
C ALA A 137 -9.57 -2.05 -17.05
N MET A 138 -8.76 -1.30 -17.78
CA MET A 138 -8.60 0.14 -17.63
C MET A 138 -9.36 0.87 -18.75
N PHE A 139 -10.12 1.90 -18.38
CA PHE A 139 -10.80 2.80 -19.31
C PHE A 139 -10.61 4.25 -18.85
N SER A 140 -10.63 5.18 -19.80
CA SER A 140 -10.57 6.61 -19.50
C SER A 140 -11.37 7.44 -20.49
N THR A 141 -11.87 8.60 -20.05
CA THR A 141 -12.64 9.53 -20.87
C THR A 141 -11.73 10.61 -21.46
N LEU A 142 -11.76 10.77 -22.78
CA LEU A 142 -11.04 11.82 -23.51
C LEU A 142 -11.74 13.19 -23.39
N ASP A 143 -11.06 14.24 -23.87
CA ASP A 143 -11.58 15.62 -23.83
C ASP A 143 -12.89 15.81 -24.61
N ASP A 144 -13.08 15.04 -25.67
CA ASP A 144 -14.29 15.01 -26.50
C ASP A 144 -15.45 14.21 -25.86
N GLY A 145 -15.21 13.58 -24.71
CA GLY A 145 -16.18 12.78 -23.96
C GLY A 145 -16.21 11.29 -24.34
N ASN A 146 -15.43 10.85 -25.33
CA ASN A 146 -15.36 9.44 -25.71
C ASN A 146 -14.61 8.62 -24.64
N ILE A 147 -15.17 7.46 -24.28
CA ILE A 147 -14.52 6.50 -23.40
C ILE A 147 -13.63 5.59 -24.24
N VAL A 148 -12.36 5.48 -23.88
CA VAL A 148 -11.37 4.64 -24.54
C VAL A 148 -10.76 3.64 -23.57
N ARG A 149 -10.18 2.56 -24.12
CA ARG A 149 -9.40 1.61 -23.33
C ARG A 149 -8.06 2.23 -22.89
N GLY A 150 -7.56 1.80 -21.74
CA GLY A 150 -6.34 2.30 -21.13
C GLY A 150 -6.51 3.68 -20.48
N LEU A 151 -5.38 4.31 -20.18
CA LEU A 151 -5.31 5.56 -19.43
C LEU A 151 -5.10 6.80 -20.32
N GLY A 152 -5.51 6.76 -21.59
CA GLY A 152 -5.33 7.84 -22.58
C GLY A 152 -5.95 9.17 -22.17
N GLY A 153 -7.11 9.17 -21.49
CA GLY A 153 -7.80 10.36 -20.99
C GLY A 153 -7.22 10.95 -19.70
N VAL A 154 -6.25 10.29 -19.08
CA VAL A 154 -5.60 10.80 -17.86
C VAL A 154 -4.38 11.67 -18.23
N PRO A 155 -4.23 12.88 -17.66
CA PRO A 155 -3.11 13.76 -17.99
C PRO A 155 -1.74 13.13 -17.69
N ASN A 156 -0.79 13.31 -18.62
CA ASN A 156 0.59 12.83 -18.46
C ASN A 156 1.43 13.70 -17.50
N GLU A 157 1.07 14.98 -17.38
CA GLU A 157 1.79 15.94 -16.55
C GLU A 157 0.94 16.35 -15.34
N GLY A 158 1.61 16.54 -14.20
CA GLY A 158 0.99 16.97 -12.96
C GLY A 158 0.96 18.51 -12.77
N PRO A 159 0.34 18.98 -11.69
CA PRO A 159 -0.23 18.17 -10.60
C PRO A 159 -1.59 17.58 -10.97
N VAL A 160 -1.78 16.28 -10.68
CA VAL A 160 -3.04 15.56 -10.88
C VAL A 160 -3.51 14.99 -9.55
N LEU A 161 -4.79 15.13 -9.25
CA LEU A 161 -5.45 14.50 -8.11
C LEU A 161 -6.47 13.48 -8.61
N LEU A 162 -6.13 12.20 -8.52
CA LEU A 162 -7.04 11.08 -8.79
C LEU A 162 -7.95 10.91 -7.57
N VAL A 163 -9.27 10.97 -7.78
CA VAL A 163 -10.28 10.89 -6.71
C VAL A 163 -11.30 9.82 -7.05
N GLY A 164 -11.52 8.85 -6.17
CA GLY A 164 -12.43 7.74 -6.48
C GLY A 164 -12.96 6.97 -5.28
N TYR A 165 -13.68 5.89 -5.59
CA TYR A 165 -14.22 4.92 -4.62
C TYR A 165 -13.15 3.94 -4.15
N HIS A 166 -13.09 3.70 -2.84
CA HIS A 166 -12.14 2.77 -2.24
C HIS A 166 -12.80 1.40 -2.04
N MET A 167 -12.39 0.41 -2.83
CA MET A 167 -12.89 -0.95 -2.68
C MET A 167 -12.46 -1.54 -1.33
N LEU A 168 -13.21 -2.53 -0.85
CA LEU A 168 -12.97 -3.33 0.33
C LEU A 168 -11.50 -3.74 0.39
N LEU A 169 -10.84 -3.46 1.52
CA LEU A 169 -9.43 -3.69 1.79
C LEU A 169 -8.43 -3.01 0.83
N GLY A 170 -8.89 -2.14 -0.08
CA GLY A 170 -8.04 -1.53 -1.09
C GLY A 170 -7.57 -2.50 -2.18
N LEU A 171 -8.40 -3.49 -2.54
CA LEU A 171 -8.07 -4.53 -3.52
C LEU A 171 -7.68 -3.97 -4.90
N GLU A 172 -8.18 -2.79 -5.25
CA GLU A 172 -7.97 -2.10 -6.52
C GLU A 172 -6.57 -1.47 -6.65
N LEU A 173 -5.90 -1.17 -5.53
CA LEU A 173 -4.69 -0.35 -5.49
C LEU A 173 -3.55 -0.92 -6.32
N SER A 174 -3.35 -2.24 -6.26
CA SER A 174 -2.24 -2.91 -6.95
C SER A 174 -2.38 -2.77 -8.46
N SER A 175 -3.54 -3.11 -9.03
CA SER A 175 -3.83 -2.98 -10.46
C SER A 175 -3.77 -1.53 -10.93
N LEU A 176 -4.25 -0.57 -10.13
CA LEU A 176 -4.18 0.85 -10.47
C LEU A 176 -2.73 1.31 -10.57
N VAL A 177 -1.90 1.06 -9.55
CA VAL A 177 -0.49 1.49 -9.54
C VAL A 177 0.29 0.82 -10.67
N GLU A 178 0.02 -0.46 -10.93
CA GLU A 178 0.66 -1.19 -12.02
C GLU A 178 0.33 -0.60 -13.39
N ALA A 179 -0.95 -0.33 -13.68
CA ALA A 179 -1.36 0.22 -14.97
C ALA A 179 -0.76 1.61 -15.24
N PHE A 180 -0.72 2.49 -14.23
CA PHE A 180 -0.07 3.80 -14.38
C PHE A 180 1.43 3.69 -14.66
N LEU A 181 2.11 2.73 -14.05
CA LEU A 181 3.53 2.49 -14.31
C LEU A 181 3.77 1.89 -15.69
N ARG A 182 2.94 0.93 -16.11
CA ARG A 182 3.08 0.25 -17.41
C ARG A 182 2.72 1.16 -18.59
N GLU A 183 1.58 1.84 -18.52
CA GLU A 183 1.04 2.60 -19.65
C GLU A 183 1.58 4.03 -19.72
N LYS A 184 1.83 4.66 -18.56
CA LYS A 184 2.20 6.08 -18.50
C LYS A 184 3.58 6.34 -17.92
N ASN A 185 4.25 5.33 -17.33
CA ASN A 185 5.48 5.51 -16.57
C ASN A 185 5.33 6.57 -15.44
N ILE A 186 4.14 6.61 -14.82
CA ILE A 186 3.80 7.58 -13.76
C ILE A 186 3.69 6.85 -12.43
N MET A 187 4.43 7.33 -11.43
CA MET A 187 4.30 6.85 -10.07
C MET A 187 3.16 7.58 -9.34
N VAL A 188 2.03 6.91 -9.20
CA VAL A 188 0.90 7.40 -8.42
C VAL A 188 1.21 7.39 -6.93
N ARG A 189 0.96 8.51 -6.25
CA ARG A 189 1.28 8.74 -4.84
C ARG A 189 0.02 8.55 -3.98
N GLY A 190 -0.19 7.33 -3.49
CA GLY A 190 -1.36 6.97 -2.69
C GLY A 190 -1.33 7.54 -1.26
N MET A 191 -2.41 8.20 -0.86
CA MET A 191 -2.58 8.73 0.50
C MET A 191 -3.06 7.63 1.45
N ALA A 192 -2.13 7.05 2.21
CA ALA A 192 -2.38 5.92 3.10
C ALA A 192 -2.55 6.32 4.56
N HIS A 193 -3.31 5.54 5.32
CA HIS A 193 -3.46 5.71 6.76
C HIS A 193 -2.08 5.63 7.47
N PRO A 194 -1.75 6.50 8.45
CA PRO A 194 -0.46 6.48 9.16
C PRO A 194 -0.10 5.14 9.78
N MET A 195 -1.10 4.30 10.07
CA MET A 195 -0.88 2.94 10.59
C MET A 195 -0.03 2.06 9.64
N VAL A 196 -0.05 2.32 8.33
CA VAL A 196 0.83 1.65 7.35
C VAL A 196 2.32 1.92 7.65
N PHE A 197 2.62 3.04 8.30
CA PHE A 197 3.98 3.51 8.57
C PHE A 197 4.40 3.30 10.03
N THR A 198 3.47 3.02 10.93
CA THR A 198 3.78 2.66 12.31
C THR A 198 4.03 1.16 12.41
N GLY A 199 5.27 0.74 12.72
CA GLY A 199 5.69 -0.67 12.80
C GLY A 199 5.04 -1.52 13.91
N GLY A 200 3.92 -1.07 14.51
CA GLY A 200 3.26 -1.72 15.65
C GLY A 200 2.45 -2.98 15.31
N ARG A 201 2.22 -3.27 14.02
CA ARG A 201 1.52 -4.47 13.56
C ARG A 201 2.34 -5.34 12.60
N GLU A 202 3.66 -5.18 12.61
CA GLU A 202 4.53 -6.14 11.95
C GLU A 202 4.40 -7.47 12.71
N LEU A 203 3.49 -8.34 12.24
CA LEU A 203 3.53 -9.76 12.53
C LEU A 203 4.98 -10.17 12.28
N SER A 204 5.64 -10.60 13.34
CA SER A 204 7.09 -10.79 13.45
C SER A 204 7.64 -11.92 12.56
N SER A 205 6.91 -12.31 11.52
CA SER A 205 7.10 -13.53 10.74
C SER A 205 7.29 -13.31 9.25
N THR A 206 7.21 -12.08 8.73
CA THR A 206 7.45 -11.82 7.29
C THR A 206 8.72 -11.00 7.06
N GLU A 207 9.57 -11.48 6.15
CA GLU A 207 10.83 -10.84 5.74
C GLU A 207 10.57 -9.44 5.14
N PHE A 208 9.45 -9.30 4.43
CA PHE A 208 8.98 -8.07 3.82
C PHE A 208 7.46 -8.11 3.61
N SER A 209 6.74 -7.19 4.23
CA SER A 209 5.27 -7.20 4.32
C SER A 209 4.59 -6.39 3.20
N ILE A 210 3.27 -6.51 3.08
CA ILE A 210 2.50 -5.72 2.10
C ILE A 210 2.59 -4.22 2.37
N THR A 211 2.66 -3.79 3.65
CA THR A 211 2.82 -2.37 4.00
C THR A 211 4.21 -1.84 3.65
N ASP A 212 5.22 -2.70 3.65
CA ASP A 212 6.56 -2.35 3.16
C ASP A 212 6.54 -2.12 1.65
N TRP A 213 5.84 -2.98 0.90
CA TRP A 213 5.62 -2.79 -0.54
C TRP A 213 4.82 -1.52 -0.84
N MET A 214 3.77 -1.20 -0.07
CA MET A 214 3.04 0.06 -0.22
C MET A 214 3.98 1.28 -0.15
N LYS A 215 4.94 1.28 0.78
CA LYS A 215 5.93 2.38 0.92
C LYS A 215 6.91 2.42 -0.25
N VAL A 216 7.42 1.26 -0.69
CA VAL A 216 8.29 1.15 -1.88
C VAL A 216 7.57 1.68 -3.13
N MET A 217 6.28 1.36 -3.25
CA MET A 217 5.40 1.77 -4.35
C MET A 217 4.78 3.15 -4.14
N GLY A 218 5.35 3.96 -3.25
CA GLY A 218 5.07 5.39 -3.20
C GLY A 218 3.90 5.83 -2.35
N ALA A 219 3.37 4.97 -1.48
CA ALA A 219 2.40 5.39 -0.48
C ALA A 219 2.99 6.45 0.46
N VAL A 220 2.16 7.44 0.81
CA VAL A 220 2.51 8.57 1.69
C VAL A 220 1.48 8.69 2.80
N PRO A 221 1.85 8.97 4.07
CA PRO A 221 0.87 9.16 5.13
C PRO A 221 -0.09 10.29 4.79
N VAL A 222 -1.40 10.06 4.96
CA VAL A 222 -2.42 11.07 4.68
C VAL A 222 -2.33 12.22 5.69
N THR A 223 -1.85 13.36 5.22
CA THR A 223 -1.79 14.63 5.95
C THR A 223 -1.91 15.79 4.97
N ALA A 224 -2.44 16.93 5.41
CA ALA A 224 -2.52 18.13 4.57
C ALA A 224 -1.13 18.57 4.07
N SER A 225 -0.09 18.47 4.91
CA SER A 225 1.28 18.83 4.52
C SER A 225 1.84 17.93 3.43
N ASN A 226 1.54 16.63 3.45
CA ASN A 226 2.03 15.71 2.42
C ASN A 226 1.30 15.92 1.09
N ILE A 227 -0.02 16.11 1.10
CA ILE A 227 -0.78 16.44 -0.12
C ILE A 227 -0.26 17.75 -0.72
N TYR A 228 -0.08 18.78 0.12
CA TYR A 228 0.51 20.06 -0.30
C TYR A 228 1.86 19.86 -1.00
N LYS A 229 2.77 19.10 -0.38
CA LYS A 229 4.12 18.86 -0.94
C LYS A 229 4.04 18.12 -2.27
N LEU A 230 3.25 17.05 -2.36
CA LEU A 230 3.09 16.27 -3.58
C LEU A 230 2.56 17.10 -4.74
N LEU A 231 1.51 17.89 -4.51
CA LEU A 231 0.94 18.76 -5.54
C LEU A 231 1.93 19.89 -5.91
N SER A 232 2.66 20.45 -4.94
CA SER A 232 3.70 21.45 -5.22
C SER A 232 4.88 20.92 -6.04
N THR A 233 5.07 19.60 -6.07
CA THR A 233 6.09 18.90 -6.87
C THR A 233 5.51 18.24 -8.11
N ASN A 234 4.35 18.71 -8.62
CA ASN A 234 3.68 18.23 -9.82
C ASN A 234 3.44 16.71 -9.86
N SER A 235 3.16 16.10 -8.70
CA SER A 235 2.91 14.65 -8.63
C SER A 235 1.47 14.28 -9.00
N HIS A 236 1.28 13.03 -9.43
CA HIS A 236 -0.03 12.37 -9.48
C HIS A 236 -0.36 11.78 -8.12
N VAL A 237 -1.38 12.32 -7.46
CA VAL A 237 -1.79 11.95 -6.11
C VAL A 237 -3.08 11.14 -6.17
N LEU A 238 -3.14 10.02 -5.45
CA LEU A 238 -4.34 9.21 -5.32
C LEU A 238 -4.98 9.41 -3.96
N LEU A 239 -6.24 9.85 -3.96
CA LEU A 239 -7.00 10.17 -2.77
C LEU A 239 -8.37 9.48 -2.80
N TYR A 240 -8.69 8.80 -1.70
CA TYR A 240 -10.02 8.28 -1.43
C TYR A 240 -10.67 9.12 -0.33
N PRO A 241 -11.65 9.98 -0.64
CA PRO A 241 -12.23 10.87 0.35
C PRO A 241 -12.92 10.12 1.50
N GLY A 242 -13.58 8.98 1.29
CA GLY A 242 -14.13 8.22 2.41
C GLY A 242 -13.09 7.40 3.18
N GLY A 243 -11.96 7.07 2.55
CA GLY A 243 -10.78 6.52 3.21
C GLY A 243 -11.05 5.17 3.87
N VAL A 244 -10.58 4.96 5.10
CA VAL A 244 -10.72 3.68 5.82
C VAL A 244 -12.19 3.24 5.96
N ARG A 245 -13.14 4.18 6.08
CA ARG A 245 -14.55 3.84 6.24
C ARG A 245 -15.15 3.19 4.98
N GLU A 246 -14.70 3.61 3.80
CA GLU A 246 -15.04 2.97 2.52
C GLU A 246 -14.25 1.67 2.36
N ALA A 247 -12.94 1.66 2.65
CA ALA A 247 -12.11 0.45 2.56
C ALA A 247 -12.58 -0.69 3.49
N PHE A 248 -13.32 -0.37 4.54
CA PHE A 248 -13.93 -1.32 5.47
C PHE A 248 -15.44 -1.07 5.54
N HIS A 249 -16.06 -0.89 4.38
CA HIS A 249 -17.50 -0.74 4.29
C HIS A 249 -18.24 -1.97 4.84
N TYR A 250 -19.49 -1.76 5.24
CA TYR A 250 -20.35 -2.82 5.78
C TYR A 250 -21.10 -3.54 4.66
N LYS A 251 -21.84 -4.59 5.03
CA LYS A 251 -22.69 -5.31 4.08
C LYS A 251 -23.74 -4.38 3.50
N GLY A 252 -23.92 -4.40 2.18
CA GLY A 252 -24.86 -3.54 1.46
C GLY A 252 -24.37 -2.11 1.27
N GLU A 253 -23.10 -1.82 1.57
CA GLU A 253 -22.46 -0.52 1.34
C GLU A 253 -21.44 -0.54 0.19
N GLU A 254 -21.27 -1.69 -0.47
CA GLU A 254 -20.49 -1.79 -1.69
C GLU A 254 -20.91 -0.70 -2.70
N TYR A 255 -19.91 -0.05 -3.29
CA TYR A 255 -20.07 1.02 -4.27
C TYR A 255 -20.75 2.31 -3.77
N LYS A 256 -20.89 2.50 -2.44
CA LYS A 256 -21.38 3.76 -1.86
C LYS A 256 -20.24 4.69 -1.51
N LEU A 257 -20.36 5.96 -1.92
CA LEU A 257 -19.41 7.01 -1.58
C LEU A 257 -19.70 7.60 -0.20
N LEU A 258 -18.96 7.13 0.81
CA LEU A 258 -19.05 7.54 2.20
C LEU A 258 -18.09 8.70 2.46
N TRP A 259 -18.37 9.85 1.87
CA TRP A 259 -17.46 10.99 1.86
C TRP A 259 -17.67 11.94 3.05
N PRO A 260 -16.62 12.62 3.54
CA PRO A 260 -16.75 13.61 4.60
C PRO A 260 -17.65 14.79 4.20
N LYS A 261 -18.09 15.59 5.17
CA LYS A 261 -18.78 16.86 4.86
C LYS A 261 -17.82 17.95 4.41
N GLN A 262 -16.53 17.81 4.72
CA GLN A 262 -15.51 18.80 4.47
C GLN A 262 -14.96 18.68 3.04
N GLN A 263 -14.93 19.81 2.34
CA GLN A 263 -14.52 19.95 0.93
C GLN A 263 -13.02 20.28 0.74
N GLU A 264 -12.18 19.92 1.71
CA GLU A 264 -10.80 20.44 1.76
C GLU A 264 -9.93 20.01 0.58
N PHE A 265 -10.18 18.84 0.00
CA PHE A 265 -9.36 18.35 -1.11
C PHE A 265 -9.55 19.16 -2.39
N VAL A 266 -10.76 19.66 -2.67
CA VAL A 266 -11.00 20.49 -3.87
C VAL A 266 -10.35 21.87 -3.74
N ARG A 267 -10.30 22.40 -2.51
CA ARG A 267 -9.57 23.64 -2.20
C ARG A 267 -8.07 23.44 -2.37
N MET A 268 -7.55 22.31 -1.88
CA MET A 268 -6.14 21.96 -2.08
C MET A 268 -5.81 21.78 -3.56
N ALA A 269 -6.67 21.14 -4.36
CA ALA A 269 -6.48 21.02 -5.80
C ALA A 269 -6.44 22.40 -6.48
N ALA A 270 -7.45 23.25 -6.22
CA ALA A 270 -7.52 24.61 -6.77
C ALA A 270 -6.30 25.46 -6.42
N ARG A 271 -5.77 25.33 -5.20
CA ARG A 271 -4.58 26.07 -4.74
C ARG A 271 -3.35 25.84 -5.62
N PHE A 272 -3.20 24.63 -6.16
CA PHE A 272 -2.09 24.24 -7.02
C PHE A 272 -2.46 24.21 -8.50
N GLY A 273 -3.71 24.57 -8.85
CA GLY A 273 -4.24 24.38 -10.19
C GLY A 273 -4.20 22.93 -10.65
N ALA A 274 -4.33 21.98 -9.71
CA ALA A 274 -4.25 20.55 -9.99
C ALA A 274 -5.48 20.09 -10.78
N THR A 275 -5.26 19.23 -11.76
CA THR A 275 -6.36 18.61 -12.50
C THR A 275 -6.93 17.47 -11.67
N ILE A 276 -8.23 17.53 -11.36
CA ILE A 276 -8.93 16.46 -10.65
C ILE A 276 -9.40 15.45 -11.69
N VAL A 277 -9.08 14.17 -11.50
CA VAL A 277 -9.60 13.08 -12.34
C VAL A 277 -10.48 12.19 -11.46
N PRO A 278 -11.82 12.30 -11.56
CA PRO A 278 -12.73 11.40 -10.87
C PRO A 278 -12.59 9.99 -11.48
N PHE A 279 -12.66 8.93 -10.68
CA PHE A 279 -12.65 7.57 -11.21
C PHE A 279 -13.50 6.60 -10.38
N GLY A 280 -14.07 5.61 -11.06
CA GLY A 280 -14.74 4.46 -10.45
C GLY A 280 -13.88 3.21 -10.56
N ALA A 281 -13.98 2.33 -9.57
CA ALA A 281 -13.41 0.98 -9.59
C ALA A 281 -14.47 -0.03 -9.12
N VAL A 282 -14.66 -1.11 -9.85
CA VAL A 282 -15.65 -2.15 -9.52
C VAL A 282 -15.08 -3.57 -9.67
N GLY A 283 -15.70 -4.52 -8.98
CA GLY A 283 -15.40 -5.95 -9.05
C GLY A 283 -15.01 -6.60 -7.72
N GLU A 284 -15.17 -5.94 -6.58
CA GLU A 284 -14.87 -6.56 -5.27
C GLU A 284 -15.84 -7.70 -4.96
N ASP A 285 -17.10 -7.48 -5.31
CA ASP A 285 -18.21 -8.43 -5.23
C ASP A 285 -18.06 -9.61 -6.19
N ASP A 286 -17.23 -9.46 -7.22
CA ASP A 286 -16.85 -10.50 -8.17
C ASP A 286 -15.72 -11.40 -7.64
N ILE A 287 -14.99 -10.97 -6.62
CA ILE A 287 -13.87 -11.73 -6.03
C ILE A 287 -14.29 -12.41 -4.73
N ALA A 288 -15.05 -11.72 -3.89
CA ALA A 288 -15.48 -12.25 -2.61
C ALA A 288 -16.83 -11.71 -2.17
N GLU A 289 -17.51 -12.48 -1.32
CA GLU A 289 -18.69 -12.06 -0.58
C GLU A 289 -18.31 -11.63 0.83
N LEU A 290 -18.75 -10.43 1.25
CA LEU A 290 -18.62 -9.97 2.63
C LEU A 290 -19.68 -10.62 3.51
N VAL A 291 -19.29 -11.61 4.32
CA VAL A 291 -20.19 -12.35 5.20
C VAL A 291 -20.19 -11.86 6.65
N LEU A 292 -19.06 -11.34 7.12
CA LEU A 292 -18.93 -10.73 8.46
C LEU A 292 -18.33 -9.34 8.35
N ASP A 293 -19.15 -8.32 8.64
CA ASP A 293 -18.68 -6.94 8.77
C ASP A 293 -18.38 -6.58 10.25
N TYR A 294 -18.03 -5.33 10.50
CA TYR A 294 -17.77 -4.83 11.84
C TYR A 294 -18.90 -5.16 12.83
N ASN A 295 -20.16 -4.93 12.44
CA ASN A 295 -21.30 -5.10 13.34
C ASN A 295 -21.53 -6.56 13.72
N ASP A 296 -21.23 -7.49 12.81
CA ASP A 296 -21.26 -8.93 13.11
C ASP A 296 -20.12 -9.32 14.05
N LEU A 297 -18.89 -8.88 13.75
CA LEU A 297 -17.71 -9.21 14.54
C LEU A 297 -17.81 -8.68 15.98
N MET A 298 -18.45 -7.53 16.17
CA MET A 298 -18.67 -6.96 17.50
C MET A 298 -19.66 -7.76 18.37
N LYS A 299 -20.50 -8.59 17.75
CA LYS A 299 -21.42 -9.51 18.46
C LYS A 299 -20.74 -10.80 18.89
N ILE A 300 -19.58 -11.15 18.31
CA ILE A 300 -18.86 -12.38 18.63
C ILE A 300 -17.98 -12.13 19.87
N PRO A 301 -18.21 -12.85 21.00
CA PRO A 301 -17.35 -12.75 22.18
C PRO A 301 -15.89 -13.03 21.83
N VAL A 302 -14.96 -12.41 22.55
CA VAL A 302 -13.50 -12.48 22.31
C VAL A 302 -13.05 -11.74 21.04
N VAL A 303 -13.69 -11.96 19.89
CA VAL A 303 -13.40 -11.25 18.63
C VAL A 303 -13.62 -9.74 18.78
N ASN A 304 -14.70 -9.34 19.46
CA ASN A 304 -14.97 -7.93 19.75
C ASN A 304 -13.84 -7.25 20.55
N GLY A 305 -13.15 -7.98 21.44
CA GLY A 305 -12.01 -7.50 22.20
C GLY A 305 -10.81 -7.22 21.30
N TYR A 306 -10.52 -8.14 20.38
CA TYR A 306 -9.48 -7.95 19.37
C TYR A 306 -9.76 -6.77 18.45
N VAL A 307 -11.01 -6.60 18.00
CA VAL A 307 -11.41 -5.47 17.14
C VAL A 307 -11.27 -4.13 17.89
N ARG A 308 -11.67 -4.07 19.17
CA ARG A 308 -11.51 -2.88 20.01
C ARG A 308 -10.05 -2.53 20.25
N ASP A 309 -9.20 -3.51 20.56
CA ASP A 309 -7.76 -3.31 20.76
C ASP A 309 -7.05 -2.89 19.46
N ALA A 310 -7.42 -3.52 18.35
CA ALA A 310 -6.96 -3.15 17.02
C ALA A 310 -7.30 -1.67 16.71
N THR A 311 -8.53 -1.25 16.99
CA THR A 311 -9.01 0.10 16.71
C THR A 311 -8.44 1.14 17.66
N SER A 312 -8.30 0.86 18.96
CA SER A 312 -7.79 1.82 19.95
C SER A 312 -6.32 2.21 19.72
N LYS A 313 -5.55 1.31 19.10
CA LYS A 313 -4.15 1.54 18.71
C LYS A 313 -4.01 2.33 17.40
N SER A 314 -5.10 2.61 16.69
CA SER A 314 -5.05 3.35 15.43
C SER A 314 -4.92 4.87 15.69
N ILE A 315 -4.15 5.55 14.83
CA ILE A 315 -4.08 7.02 14.87
C ILE A 315 -5.37 7.57 14.29
N LYS A 316 -6.15 8.28 15.09
CA LYS A 316 -7.37 8.96 14.62
C LYS A 316 -6.98 10.14 13.72
N ILE A 317 -7.41 10.10 12.46
CA ILE A 317 -7.15 11.18 11.49
C ILE A 317 -8.33 12.14 11.39
N ARG A 318 -9.53 11.67 11.78
CA ARG A 318 -10.78 12.42 11.72
C ARG A 318 -11.39 12.55 13.11
N ASP A 319 -12.14 13.61 13.31
CA ASP A 319 -12.97 13.79 14.50
C ASP A 319 -14.12 12.78 14.46
N GLU A 320 -14.25 11.96 15.50
CA GLU A 320 -15.27 10.90 15.64
C GLU A 320 -16.70 11.46 15.72
N ASN A 321 -16.86 12.77 15.85
CA ASN A 321 -18.16 13.42 16.00
C ASN A 321 -18.76 13.96 14.69
N GLN A 322 -18.13 13.75 13.51
CA GLN A 322 -18.56 14.42 12.28
C GLN A 322 -18.74 13.49 11.06
N GLY A 323 -20.01 13.14 10.76
CA GLY A 323 -20.44 12.65 9.45
C GLY A 323 -20.26 11.16 9.18
N GLU A 324 -20.45 10.75 7.92
CA GLU A 324 -20.47 9.34 7.47
C GLU A 324 -19.15 8.58 7.68
N VAL A 325 -18.05 9.34 7.87
CA VAL A 325 -16.67 8.83 7.99
C VAL A 325 -16.15 8.77 9.44
N ALA A 326 -17.03 9.02 10.41
CA ALA A 326 -16.68 9.08 11.82
C ALA A 326 -16.10 7.77 12.36
N ASN A 327 -16.58 6.62 11.86
CA ASN A 327 -16.07 5.32 12.29
C ASN A 327 -14.86 4.90 11.46
N GLN A 328 -13.68 4.85 12.08
CA GLN A 328 -12.42 4.38 11.49
C GLN A 328 -11.95 3.06 12.11
N ALA A 329 -12.89 2.14 12.34
CA ALA A 329 -12.59 0.83 12.89
C ALA A 329 -11.70 0.02 11.95
N PHE A 330 -10.61 -0.52 12.49
CA PHE A 330 -9.76 -1.47 11.79
C PHE A 330 -10.09 -2.88 12.26
N TYR A 331 -10.68 -3.66 11.37
CA TYR A 331 -11.03 -5.06 11.60
C TYR A 331 -10.63 -5.92 10.41
N ILE A 332 -10.62 -7.23 10.57
CA ILE A 332 -10.45 -8.15 9.44
C ILE A 332 -11.84 -8.65 9.07
N PRO A 333 -12.41 -8.27 7.91
CA PRO A 333 -13.72 -8.73 7.49
C PRO A 333 -13.71 -10.25 7.24
N GLY A 334 -14.84 -10.90 7.49
CA GLY A 334 -15.05 -12.28 7.05
C GLY A 334 -15.47 -12.28 5.59
N LEU A 335 -14.66 -12.91 4.73
CA LEU A 335 -14.87 -12.98 3.28
C LEU A 335 -15.00 -14.44 2.83
N LEU A 336 -15.99 -14.72 1.99
CA LEU A 336 -16.08 -15.98 1.24
C LEU A 336 -15.61 -15.75 -0.20
N PRO A 337 -14.57 -16.45 -0.68
CA PRO A 337 -14.11 -16.30 -2.05
C PRO A 337 -15.14 -16.81 -3.06
N LYS A 338 -15.26 -16.14 -4.20
CA LYS A 338 -16.08 -16.56 -5.36
C LYS A 338 -15.19 -17.07 -6.49
N VAL A 339 -15.80 -17.66 -7.53
CA VAL A 339 -15.11 -17.85 -8.81
C VAL A 339 -14.75 -16.45 -9.33
N PRO A 340 -13.45 -16.11 -9.46
CA PRO A 340 -13.05 -14.72 -9.67
C PRO A 340 -13.64 -14.13 -10.95
N GLY A 341 -14.38 -13.05 -10.79
CA GLY A 341 -14.73 -12.15 -11.87
C GLY A 341 -13.56 -11.22 -12.22
N ARG A 342 -13.83 -9.96 -12.60
CA ARG A 342 -12.81 -9.02 -13.08
C ARG A 342 -12.85 -7.70 -12.32
N PHE A 343 -11.72 -7.01 -12.22
CA PHE A 343 -11.72 -5.59 -11.85
C PHE A 343 -11.87 -4.69 -13.08
N TYR A 344 -12.60 -3.59 -12.92
CA TYR A 344 -12.77 -2.57 -13.95
C TYR A 344 -12.55 -1.19 -13.37
N PHE A 345 -11.89 -0.33 -14.14
CA PHE A 345 -11.59 1.05 -13.78
C PHE A 345 -12.06 1.98 -14.89
N LEU A 346 -12.70 3.09 -14.52
CA LEU A 346 -13.03 4.16 -15.44
C LEU A 346 -12.58 5.48 -14.85
N PHE A 347 -11.59 6.10 -15.48
CA PHE A 347 -11.17 7.46 -15.19
C PHE A 347 -12.03 8.42 -16.01
N GLY A 348 -12.88 9.19 -15.33
CA GLY A 348 -13.76 10.16 -15.94
C GLY A 348 -13.00 11.35 -16.55
N LYS A 349 -13.75 12.29 -17.12
CA LYS A 349 -13.18 13.46 -17.79
C LYS A 349 -12.37 14.32 -16.80
N PRO A 350 -11.15 14.75 -17.14
CA PRO A 350 -10.37 15.62 -16.27
C PRO A 350 -11.06 16.96 -15.99
N ILE A 351 -11.06 17.37 -14.72
CA ILE A 351 -11.66 18.62 -14.24
C ILE A 351 -10.53 19.59 -13.89
N GLU A 352 -10.35 20.62 -14.71
CA GLU A 352 -9.35 21.65 -14.47
C GLU A 352 -9.74 22.57 -13.30
N THR A 353 -8.79 22.83 -12.41
CA THR A 353 -8.94 23.82 -11.32
C THR A 353 -8.03 25.04 -11.47
N LYS A 354 -7.14 25.03 -12.47
CA LYS A 354 -6.24 26.13 -12.77
C LYS A 354 -7.04 27.40 -13.08
N GLY A 355 -6.66 28.51 -12.46
CA GLY A 355 -7.34 29.80 -12.61
C GLY A 355 -8.65 29.94 -11.83
N LYS A 356 -9.12 28.91 -11.11
CA LYS A 356 -10.36 28.95 -10.31
C LYS A 356 -10.11 29.39 -8.86
N GLY A 357 -9.49 30.55 -8.69
CA GLY A 357 -9.09 31.07 -7.37
C GLY A 357 -10.26 31.28 -6.40
N GLU A 358 -11.46 31.53 -6.93
CA GLU A 358 -12.70 31.70 -6.18
C GLU A 358 -13.08 30.48 -5.31
N ILE A 359 -12.62 29.28 -5.67
CA ILE A 359 -12.85 28.04 -4.91
C ILE A 359 -12.15 28.11 -3.53
N LEU A 360 -11.05 28.86 -3.43
CA LEU A 360 -10.28 28.99 -2.19
C LEU A 360 -11.00 29.83 -1.14
N GLU A 361 -11.70 30.87 -1.58
CA GLU A 361 -12.33 31.85 -0.71
C GLU A 361 -13.81 31.50 -0.47
N ASP A 362 -14.51 31.08 -1.52
CA ASP A 362 -15.94 30.82 -1.48
C ASP A 362 -16.24 29.38 -1.05
N ARG A 363 -16.98 29.25 0.06
CA ARG A 363 -17.38 27.95 0.59
C ARG A 363 -18.38 27.25 -0.33
N GLU A 364 -19.29 27.98 -0.94
CA GLU A 364 -20.34 27.43 -1.79
C GLU A 364 -19.76 26.91 -3.11
N LYS A 365 -18.85 27.67 -3.75
CA LYS A 365 -18.18 27.20 -4.98
C LYS A 365 -17.32 25.96 -4.76
N ALA A 366 -16.62 25.90 -3.62
CA ALA A 366 -15.90 24.69 -3.26
C ALA A 366 -16.86 23.51 -3.00
N ASN A 367 -18.04 23.75 -2.41
CA ASN A 367 -19.05 22.70 -2.22
C ASN A 367 -19.62 22.21 -3.55
N GLN A 368 -19.87 23.11 -4.49
CA GLN A 368 -20.32 22.77 -5.85
C GLN A 368 -19.29 21.91 -6.57
N LEU A 369 -18.01 22.27 -6.56
CA LEU A 369 -16.96 21.43 -7.15
C LEU A 369 -16.86 20.08 -6.43
N TYR A 370 -16.96 20.06 -5.10
CA TYR A 370 -16.92 18.83 -4.32
C TYR A 370 -18.04 17.86 -4.70
N LEU A 371 -19.27 18.35 -4.78
CA LEU A 371 -20.45 17.57 -5.18
C LEU A 371 -20.37 17.14 -6.65
N HIS A 372 -19.84 17.99 -7.54
CA HIS A 372 -19.60 17.63 -8.92
C HIS A 372 -18.57 16.48 -9.04
N VAL A 373 -17.44 16.55 -8.34
CA VAL A 373 -16.46 15.46 -8.35
C VAL A 373 -17.09 14.18 -7.79
N LYS A 374 -17.91 14.27 -6.73
CA LYS A 374 -18.64 13.12 -6.18
C LYS A 374 -19.59 12.50 -7.22
N SER A 375 -20.38 13.31 -7.92
CA SER A 375 -21.33 12.82 -8.94
C SER A 375 -20.64 12.19 -10.15
N GLU A 376 -19.46 12.70 -10.54
CA GLU A 376 -18.66 12.10 -11.61
C GLU A 376 -18.13 10.71 -11.22
N VAL A 377 -17.69 10.54 -9.96
CA VAL A 377 -17.29 9.23 -9.43
C VAL A 377 -18.49 8.26 -9.41
N GLU A 378 -19.66 8.71 -8.95
CA GLU A 378 -20.90 7.90 -8.96
C GLU A 378 -21.29 7.48 -10.39
N SER A 379 -21.12 8.38 -11.36
CA SER A 379 -21.39 8.12 -12.77
C SER A 379 -20.42 7.10 -13.36
N CYS A 380 -19.12 7.18 -12.99
CA CYS A 380 -18.13 6.17 -13.38
C CYS A 380 -18.48 4.78 -12.81
N LEU A 381 -18.86 4.71 -11.53
CA LEU A 381 -19.30 3.46 -10.89
C LEU A 381 -20.55 2.88 -11.59
N ALA A 382 -21.57 3.71 -11.80
CA ALA A 382 -22.82 3.29 -12.43
C ALA A 382 -22.60 2.75 -13.86
N TYR A 383 -21.74 3.43 -14.64
CA TYR A 383 -21.37 2.98 -15.96
C TYR A 383 -20.68 1.60 -15.92
N LEU A 384 -19.68 1.44 -15.05
CA LEU A 384 -18.94 0.18 -14.93
C LEU A 384 -19.82 -0.98 -14.43
N LEU A 385 -20.67 -0.74 -13.43
CA LEU A 385 -21.61 -1.74 -12.91
C LEU A 385 -22.57 -2.24 -13.99
N LYS A 386 -22.97 -1.37 -14.92
CA LYS A 386 -23.81 -1.74 -16.06
C LYS A 386 -23.01 -2.50 -17.12
N LYS A 387 -21.88 -1.93 -17.56
CA LYS A 387 -21.11 -2.45 -18.71
C LYS A 387 -20.36 -3.74 -18.41
N ARG A 388 -20.00 -4.01 -17.15
CA ARG A 388 -19.36 -5.29 -16.78
C ARG A 388 -20.23 -6.51 -17.06
N GLU A 389 -21.56 -6.35 -17.08
CA GLU A 389 -22.50 -7.43 -17.41
C GLU A 389 -22.38 -7.86 -18.89
N ASP A 390 -21.88 -6.97 -19.75
CA ASP A 390 -21.64 -7.23 -21.17
C ASP A 390 -20.21 -7.76 -21.44
N ASP A 391 -19.34 -7.94 -20.42
CA ASP A 391 -17.98 -8.47 -20.63
C ASP A 391 -18.00 -10.00 -20.80
N PRO A 392 -17.73 -10.54 -22.02
CA PRO A 392 -17.68 -11.97 -22.24
C PRO A 392 -16.50 -12.64 -21.52
N TYR A 393 -15.55 -11.85 -21.00
CA TYR A 393 -14.38 -12.30 -20.29
C TYR A 393 -14.41 -11.89 -18.82
N ARG A 394 -15.60 -11.63 -18.25
CA ARG A 394 -15.77 -11.34 -16.82
C ARG A 394 -15.33 -12.51 -15.95
N SER A 395 -15.61 -13.75 -16.34
CA SER A 395 -15.20 -14.95 -15.60
C SER A 395 -13.74 -15.32 -15.88
N ILE A 396 -13.03 -15.78 -14.85
CA ILE A 396 -11.67 -16.32 -14.99
C ILE A 396 -11.60 -17.51 -15.95
N ILE A 397 -12.69 -18.29 -16.09
CA ILE A 397 -12.74 -19.46 -16.97
C ILE A 397 -12.62 -19.00 -18.42
N ASP A 398 -13.45 -18.04 -18.84
CA ASP A 398 -13.45 -17.50 -20.20
C ASP A 398 -12.12 -16.82 -20.54
N ARG A 399 -11.54 -16.08 -19.58
CA ARG A 399 -10.19 -15.50 -19.74
C ARG A 399 -9.11 -16.56 -19.93
N THR A 400 -9.19 -17.67 -19.20
CA THR A 400 -8.21 -18.75 -19.28
C THR A 400 -8.30 -19.45 -20.64
N VAL A 401 -9.51 -19.73 -21.11
CA VAL A 401 -9.77 -20.30 -22.44
C VAL A 401 -9.25 -19.37 -23.53
N TYR A 402 -9.54 -18.06 -23.44
CA TYR A 402 -9.03 -17.07 -24.39
C TYR A 402 -7.50 -17.09 -24.50
N ARG A 403 -6.80 -17.04 -23.36
CA ARG A 403 -5.33 -17.05 -23.30
C ARG A 403 -4.73 -18.32 -23.91
N ALA A 404 -5.35 -19.47 -23.67
CA ALA A 404 -4.90 -20.74 -24.24
C ALA A 404 -5.03 -20.79 -25.77
N LEU A 405 -6.05 -20.14 -26.33
CA LEU A 405 -6.36 -20.20 -27.76
C LEU A 405 -5.72 -19.09 -28.61
N ARG A 406 -5.33 -17.95 -28.03
CA ARG A 406 -4.94 -16.74 -28.80
C ARG A 406 -3.57 -16.13 -28.48
N SER A 407 -2.61 -16.90 -27.95
CA SER A 407 -1.27 -16.39 -27.59
C SER A 407 -0.54 -15.71 -28.78
N PRO A 408 0.24 -14.62 -28.56
CA PRO A 408 0.93 -14.28 -27.30
C PRO A 408 0.55 -12.94 -26.63
N SER A 409 -0.54 -12.25 -26.99
CA SER A 409 -0.91 -11.01 -26.27
C SER A 409 -1.46 -11.32 -24.87
N ASN A 410 -0.77 -10.89 -23.82
CA ASN A 410 -1.18 -11.05 -22.42
C ASN A 410 -2.45 -10.26 -22.04
N GLU A 411 -2.95 -9.40 -22.93
CA GLU A 411 -4.13 -8.58 -22.70
C GLU A 411 -5.40 -9.30 -23.16
N VAL A 412 -6.21 -9.71 -22.19
CA VAL A 412 -7.55 -10.23 -22.45
C VAL A 412 -8.49 -9.04 -22.63
N PRO A 413 -9.19 -8.91 -23.76
CA PRO A 413 -10.13 -7.81 -23.97
C PRO A 413 -11.24 -7.80 -22.91
N ALA A 414 -11.88 -6.65 -22.75
CA ALA A 414 -13.08 -6.48 -21.93
C ALA A 414 -14.26 -6.06 -22.85
N PHE A 415 -15.39 -5.68 -22.27
CA PHE A 415 -16.49 -5.02 -23.00
C PHE A 415 -16.00 -3.82 -23.83
N ASP A 416 -16.77 -3.44 -24.85
CA ASP A 416 -16.50 -2.25 -25.67
C ASP A 416 -17.17 -1.01 -25.05
N PRO A 417 -16.42 0.09 -24.85
CA PRO A 417 -16.91 1.25 -24.13
C PRO A 417 -18.08 1.96 -24.83
#